data_AF-A0A8T6LUF3-F1
#
_entry.id   AF-A0A8T6LUF3-F1
#
_cell.length_a   1.000
_cell.length_b   1.000
_cell.length_c   1.000
_cell.angle_alpha   90.00
_cell.angle_beta   90.00
_cell.angle_gamma   90.00
#
_symmetry.space_group_name_H-M   'P 1'
#
loop_
_entity.id
_entity.type
_entity.pdbx_description
1 polymer ?
#
loop_
_entity_poly.entity_id
_entity_poly.type
_entity_poly.pdbx_seq_one_letter_code
_entity_poly.pdbx_strand_id
1 'polypeptide(L)'
;MAWFLFIDESGHDRLASPYEVLAGVAIRDHVLRELIARLHDAEVNCFGGRYSDGRRELKGSALLKRKVFRHGALNADLDLADVPALARSALDDGAHATARMLKALAMAKLDYVATVFDVCAQFRCRAFASIVETDAQPTAGRGLRKDYAYLFERFFYFLEDNTADEQGIVVFDELEKSKSHLLIDQMHRYFEETAVGRHRASRIIPEPFFVHSDLTTG
;
A
#
# COMPACT_ATOMS: atom_id res chain seq x y z
N MET A 1 -13.97 -9.38 15.71
CA MET A 1 -12.67 -9.50 15.00
C MET A 1 -12.34 -8.14 14.40
N ALA A 2 -11.07 -7.78 14.31
CA ALA A 2 -10.66 -6.47 13.80
C ALA A 2 -10.03 -6.55 12.42
N TRP A 3 -10.22 -5.49 11.64
CA TRP A 3 -9.50 -5.23 10.40
C TRP A 3 -8.54 -4.06 10.61
N PHE A 4 -7.32 -4.21 10.14
CA PHE A 4 -6.44 -3.08 9.90
C PHE A 4 -6.78 -2.49 8.53
N LEU A 5 -7.11 -1.20 8.53
CA LEU A 5 -7.44 -0.41 7.35
C LEU A 5 -6.25 0.49 7.05
N PHE A 6 -5.29 -0.04 6.30
CA PHE A 6 -4.12 0.72 5.87
C PHE A 6 -4.56 1.72 4.80
N ILE A 7 -4.21 2.99 4.95
CA ILE A 7 -4.57 4.06 4.02
C ILE A 7 -3.30 4.77 3.55
N ASP A 8 -3.23 5.02 2.24
CA ASP A 8 -2.16 5.78 1.61
C ASP A 8 -2.71 6.78 0.58
N GLU A 9 -1.96 7.85 0.38
CA GLU A 9 -2.29 8.99 -0.46
C GLU A 9 -1.44 9.03 -1.74
N SER A 10 -2.07 9.35 -2.85
CA SER A 10 -1.39 9.55 -4.13
C SER A 10 -1.96 10.73 -4.91
N GLY A 11 -1.09 11.43 -5.66
CA GLY A 11 -1.49 12.54 -6.53
C GLY A 11 -1.44 13.94 -5.91
N HIS A 12 -1.07 14.09 -4.63
CA HIS A 12 -0.95 15.39 -3.96
C HIS A 12 0.16 16.28 -4.52
N ASP A 13 1.16 15.70 -5.18
CA ASP A 13 2.23 16.45 -5.84
C ASP A 13 1.77 17.17 -7.12
N ARG A 14 0.58 16.82 -7.63
CA ARG A 14 -0.03 17.35 -8.87
C ARG A 14 0.87 17.24 -10.10
N LEU A 15 1.82 16.31 -10.10
CA LEU A 15 2.78 16.16 -11.19
C LEU A 15 2.19 15.30 -12.31
N ALA A 16 1.74 14.10 -11.98
CA ALA A 16 1.37 13.07 -12.95
C ALA A 16 -0.12 12.69 -12.95
N SER A 17 -0.85 13.01 -11.88
CA SER A 17 -2.27 12.66 -11.73
C SER A 17 -3.16 13.90 -11.82
N PRO A 18 -4.21 13.90 -12.66
CA PRO A 18 -5.22 14.96 -12.67
C PRO A 18 -6.15 14.91 -11.44
N TYR A 19 -6.09 13.83 -10.66
CA TYR A 19 -6.94 13.59 -9.49
C TYR A 19 -6.11 13.33 -8.24
N GLU A 20 -6.69 13.61 -7.07
CA GLU A 20 -6.20 13.10 -5.80
C GLU A 20 -6.84 11.73 -5.56
N VAL A 21 -6.00 10.75 -5.20
CA VAL A 21 -6.42 9.37 -4.95
C VAL A 21 -6.05 9.01 -3.53
N LEU A 22 -7.04 8.59 -2.76
CA LEU A 22 -6.86 7.97 -1.46
C LEU A 22 -7.15 6.49 -1.61
N ALA A 23 -6.16 5.65 -1.35
CA ALA A 23 -6.28 4.20 -1.44
C ALA A 23 -6.22 3.58 -0.06
N GLY A 24 -6.79 2.39 0.09
CA GLY A 24 -6.59 1.62 1.30
C GLY A 24 -6.70 0.12 1.10
N VAL A 25 -6.06 -0.63 1.99
CA VAL A 25 -6.09 -2.09 2.01
C VAL A 25 -6.58 -2.56 3.37
N ALA A 26 -7.65 -3.35 3.37
CA ALA A 26 -8.17 -3.99 4.57
C ALA A 26 -7.55 -5.38 4.74
N ILE A 27 -6.95 -5.63 5.91
CA ILE A 27 -6.31 -6.89 6.29
C ILE A 27 -6.84 -7.35 7.65
N ARG A 28 -7.18 -8.63 7.79
CA ARG A 28 -7.65 -9.18 9.07
C ARG A 28 -6.50 -9.29 10.07
N ASP A 29 -6.79 -8.92 11.32
CA ASP A 29 -5.86 -8.97 12.44
C ASP A 29 -5.08 -10.30 12.56
N HIS A 30 -5.79 -11.43 12.55
CA HIS A 30 -5.23 -12.75 12.79
C HIS A 30 -4.41 -13.33 11.64
N VAL A 31 -4.51 -12.76 10.42
CA VAL A 31 -3.72 -13.22 9.27
C VAL A 31 -2.47 -12.38 9.02
N LEU A 32 -2.34 -11.23 9.70
CA LEU A 32 -1.30 -10.23 9.40
C LEU A 32 0.11 -10.82 9.48
N ARG A 33 0.42 -11.59 10.52
CA ARG A 33 1.74 -12.23 10.68
C ARG A 33 2.09 -13.15 9.52
N GLU A 34 1.14 -13.97 9.09
CA GLU A 34 1.37 -14.94 8.02
C GLU A 34 1.48 -14.25 6.66
N LEU A 35 0.63 -13.26 6.40
CA LEU A 35 0.75 -12.41 5.21
C LEU A 35 2.15 -11.80 5.10
N ILE A 36 2.62 -11.15 6.17
CA ILE A 36 3.96 -10.54 6.23
C ILE A 36 5.05 -11.57 5.95
N ALA A 37 4.99 -12.74 6.60
CA ALA A 37 5.96 -13.81 6.37
C ALA A 37 5.98 -14.25 4.90
N ARG A 38 4.81 -14.40 4.26
CA ARG A 38 4.70 -14.80 2.85
C ARG A 38 5.24 -13.74 1.88
N LEU A 39 5.05 -12.46 2.20
CA LEU A 39 5.64 -11.36 1.42
C LEU A 39 7.17 -11.34 1.54
N HIS A 40 7.69 -11.59 2.75
CA HIS A 40 9.14 -11.71 3.00
C HIS A 40 9.75 -12.91 2.25
N ASP A 41 9.07 -14.06 2.27
CA ASP A 41 9.50 -15.24 1.51
C ASP A 41 9.51 -14.96 0.01
N ALA A 42 8.50 -14.23 -0.49
CA ALA A 42 8.44 -13.82 -1.89
C ALA A 42 9.63 -12.93 -2.28
N GLU A 43 10.05 -11.99 -1.41
CA GLU A 43 11.26 -11.19 -1.67
C GLU A 43 12.49 -12.08 -1.81
N VAL A 44 12.72 -12.99 -0.85
CA VAL A 44 13.88 -13.88 -0.86
C VAL A 44 13.88 -14.76 -2.10
N ASN A 45 12.74 -15.35 -2.44
CA ASN A 45 12.59 -16.22 -3.59
C ASN A 45 12.82 -15.49 -4.92
N CYS A 46 12.33 -14.25 -5.05
CA CYS A 46 12.47 -13.49 -6.30
C CYS A 46 13.84 -12.83 -6.44
N PHE A 47 14.37 -12.24 -5.36
CA PHE A 47 15.56 -11.38 -5.39
C PHE A 47 16.82 -12.04 -4.84
N GLY A 48 16.75 -13.30 -4.40
CA GLY A 48 17.87 -13.99 -3.77
C GLY A 48 18.22 -13.44 -2.38
N GLY A 49 17.31 -12.70 -1.76
CA GLY A 49 17.44 -12.09 -0.44
C GLY A 49 16.39 -11.01 -0.23
N ARG A 50 16.31 -10.46 0.98
CA ARG A 50 15.40 -9.36 1.29
C ARG A 50 15.84 -8.09 0.57
N TYR A 51 14.92 -7.50 -0.18
CA TYR A 51 15.12 -6.21 -0.83
C TYR A 51 15.02 -5.08 0.21
N SER A 52 14.15 -5.26 1.20
CA SER A 52 13.90 -4.34 2.31
C SER A 52 14.92 -4.40 3.46
N ASP A 53 15.86 -5.35 3.47
CA ASP A 53 16.88 -5.47 4.54
C ASP A 53 17.96 -4.36 4.50
N GLY A 54 17.97 -3.56 3.43
CA GLY A 54 18.82 -2.37 3.30
C GLY A 54 18.02 -1.08 3.46
N ARG A 55 18.70 0.07 3.57
CA ARG A 55 18.15 1.44 3.68
C ARG A 55 17.19 1.87 2.53
N ARG A 56 16.65 0.94 1.75
CA ARG A 56 15.84 1.14 0.55
C ARG A 56 14.45 0.60 0.82
N GLU A 57 13.51 1.52 0.98
CA GLU A 57 12.09 1.24 0.98
C GLU A 57 11.67 0.67 -0.39
N LEU A 58 10.87 -0.40 -0.36
CA LEU A 58 10.40 -1.08 -1.56
C LEU A 58 9.14 -0.39 -2.10
N LYS A 59 9.31 0.68 -2.89
CA LYS A 59 8.15 1.37 -3.50
C LYS A 59 7.70 0.68 -4.78
N GLY A 60 6.39 0.45 -4.95
CA GLY A 60 5.82 -0.09 -6.20
C GLY A 60 6.21 0.71 -7.46
N SER A 61 6.30 2.04 -7.36
CA SER A 61 6.76 2.93 -8.43
C SER A 61 8.25 2.73 -8.80
N ALA A 62 9.06 2.15 -7.92
CA ALA A 62 10.44 1.76 -8.18
C ALA A 62 10.56 0.34 -8.75
N LEU A 63 9.61 -0.55 -8.43
CA LEU A 63 9.51 -1.90 -8.97
C LEU A 63 8.97 -1.94 -10.40
N LEU A 64 8.02 -1.07 -10.75
CA LEU A 64 7.28 -1.13 -12.02
C LEU A 64 7.60 0.01 -12.99
N LYS A 65 8.86 0.46 -13.04
CA LYS A 65 9.29 1.48 -14.02
C LYS A 65 9.23 0.93 -15.45
N ARG A 66 8.98 1.79 -16.45
CA ARG A 66 9.02 1.42 -17.88
C ARG A 66 10.29 0.65 -18.30
N LYS A 67 11.44 0.97 -17.69
CA LYS A 67 12.71 0.27 -17.95
C LYS A 67 12.69 -1.20 -17.51
N VAL A 68 11.89 -1.58 -16.52
CA VAL A 68 11.77 -2.96 -16.03
C VAL A 68 11.16 -3.82 -17.12
N PHE A 69 10.03 -3.42 -17.70
CA PHE A 69 9.43 -4.12 -18.85
C PHE A 69 10.39 -4.20 -20.05
N ARG A 70 11.09 -3.10 -20.36
CA ARG A 70 12.09 -3.09 -21.43
C ARG A 70 13.25 -4.07 -21.17
N HIS A 71 13.74 -4.14 -19.93
CA HIS A 71 14.82 -5.07 -19.56
C HIS A 71 14.33 -6.52 -19.54
N GLY A 72 13.10 -6.78 -19.10
CA GLY A 72 12.49 -8.12 -19.15
C GLY A 72 12.36 -8.65 -20.58
N ALA A 73 12.16 -7.76 -21.56
CA ALA A 73 12.10 -8.08 -22.98
C ALA A 73 13.48 -8.22 -23.67
N LEU A 74 14.60 -8.11 -22.95
CA LEU A 74 15.93 -8.26 -23.56
C LEU A 74 16.12 -9.67 -24.13
N ASN A 75 16.74 -9.73 -25.31
CA ASN A 75 17.17 -10.99 -25.91
C ASN A 75 18.50 -11.45 -25.32
N ALA A 76 18.47 -11.87 -24.06
CA ALA A 76 19.59 -12.47 -23.34
C ALA A 76 19.20 -13.88 -22.90
N ASP A 77 20.13 -14.82 -23.09
CA ASP A 77 19.99 -16.20 -22.62
C ASP A 77 20.04 -16.23 -21.09
N LEU A 78 19.09 -16.94 -20.49
CA LEU A 78 18.85 -16.91 -19.04
C LEU A 78 18.04 -18.16 -18.65
N ASP A 79 18.63 -18.99 -17.79
CA ASP A 79 17.89 -20.02 -17.07
C ASP A 79 17.06 -19.38 -15.95
N LEU A 80 15.81 -19.82 -15.79
CA LEU A 80 14.92 -19.36 -14.73
C LEU A 80 15.48 -19.70 -13.34
N ALA A 81 16.20 -20.82 -13.21
CA ALA A 81 16.84 -21.21 -11.95
C ALA A 81 17.90 -20.20 -11.47
N ASP A 82 18.53 -19.48 -12.40
CA ASP A 82 19.57 -18.50 -12.09
C ASP A 82 19.02 -17.10 -11.75
N VAL A 83 17.71 -16.87 -11.98
CA VAL A 83 17.10 -15.53 -11.85
C VAL A 83 17.35 -14.89 -10.49
N PRO A 84 17.11 -15.56 -9.34
CA PRO A 84 17.28 -14.93 -8.04
C PRO A 84 18.74 -14.50 -7.77
N ALA A 85 19.70 -15.36 -8.11
CA ALA A 85 21.13 -15.07 -7.91
C ALA A 85 21.62 -13.91 -8.80
N LEU A 86 21.15 -13.85 -10.05
CA LEU A 86 21.49 -12.78 -10.98
C LEU A 86 20.78 -11.46 -10.65
N ALA A 87 19.53 -11.53 -10.18
CA ALA A 87 18.80 -10.38 -9.66
C ALA A 87 19.52 -9.79 -8.44
N ARG A 88 19.96 -10.64 -7.51
CA ARG A 88 20.77 -10.24 -6.35
C ARG A 88 22.04 -9.51 -6.77
N SER A 89 22.79 -10.10 -7.70
CA SER A 89 24.02 -9.49 -8.23
C SER A 89 23.77 -8.11 -8.86
N ALA A 90 22.65 -7.94 -9.57
CA ALA A 90 22.27 -6.65 -10.14
C ALA A 90 21.86 -5.60 -9.10
N LEU A 91 21.34 -6.02 -7.94
CA LEU A 91 20.98 -5.14 -6.83
C LEU A 91 22.20 -4.69 -6.04
N ASP A 92 23.16 -5.59 -5.86
CA ASP A 92 24.41 -5.35 -5.14
C ASP A 92 25.40 -4.50 -5.97
N ASP A 93 25.52 -4.75 -7.29
CA ASP A 93 26.34 -3.96 -8.22
C ASP A 93 25.58 -3.53 -9.49
N GLY A 94 24.72 -2.52 -9.32
CA GLY A 94 23.94 -1.98 -10.43
C GLY A 94 24.77 -1.20 -11.48
N ALA A 95 25.99 -0.77 -11.15
CA ALA A 95 26.82 0.03 -12.06
C ALA A 95 27.43 -0.83 -13.19
N HIS A 96 27.75 -2.08 -12.88
CA HIS A 96 28.34 -3.03 -13.83
C HIS A 96 27.36 -4.13 -14.28
N ALA A 97 26.06 -3.91 -14.10
CA ALA A 97 25.03 -4.91 -14.42
C ALA A 97 25.01 -5.24 -15.92
N THR A 98 25.23 -6.52 -16.24
CA THR A 98 25.16 -7.05 -17.62
C THR A 98 23.71 -7.11 -18.14
N ALA A 99 23.51 -7.27 -19.45
CA ALA A 99 22.17 -7.44 -20.02
C ALA A 99 21.41 -8.65 -19.43
N ARG A 100 22.12 -9.75 -19.12
CA ARG A 100 21.56 -10.93 -18.46
C ARG A 100 21.11 -10.62 -17.03
N MET A 101 21.93 -9.90 -16.26
CA MET A 101 21.59 -9.45 -14.90
C MET A 101 20.41 -8.48 -14.89
N LEU A 102 20.39 -7.51 -15.81
CA LEU A 102 19.29 -6.55 -15.95
C LEU A 102 17.97 -7.24 -16.32
N LYS A 103 18.01 -8.26 -17.20
CA LYS A 103 16.86 -9.09 -17.53
C LYS A 103 16.39 -9.89 -16.32
N ALA A 104 17.29 -10.57 -15.63
CA ALA A 104 16.97 -11.35 -14.43
C ALA A 104 16.32 -10.48 -13.34
N LEU A 105 16.89 -9.32 -13.04
CA LEU A 105 16.30 -8.38 -12.07
C LEU A 105 14.92 -7.89 -12.52
N ALA A 106 14.73 -7.65 -13.81
CA ALA A 106 13.42 -7.23 -14.31
C ALA A 106 12.37 -8.34 -14.18
N MET A 107 12.73 -9.59 -14.51
CA MET A 107 11.86 -10.74 -14.32
C MET A 107 11.51 -10.95 -12.85
N ALA A 108 12.50 -10.91 -11.97
CA ALA A 108 12.31 -11.01 -10.52
C ALA A 108 11.35 -9.94 -9.98
N LYS A 109 11.46 -8.68 -10.45
CA LYS A 109 10.54 -7.60 -10.03
C LYS A 109 9.10 -7.85 -10.47
N LEU A 110 8.89 -8.32 -11.70
CA LEU A 110 7.56 -8.61 -12.22
C LEU A 110 6.94 -9.82 -11.51
N ASP A 111 7.73 -10.86 -11.29
CA ASP A 111 7.32 -12.07 -10.58
C ASP A 111 6.99 -11.80 -9.11
N TYR A 112 7.80 -10.99 -8.44
CA TYR A 112 7.52 -10.53 -7.08
C TYR A 112 6.18 -9.79 -7.00
N VAL A 113 5.93 -8.81 -7.89
CA VAL A 113 4.66 -8.06 -7.88
C VAL A 113 3.47 -8.97 -8.14
N ALA A 114 3.58 -9.91 -9.09
CA ALA A 114 2.52 -10.90 -9.33
C ALA A 114 2.26 -11.74 -8.07
N THR A 115 3.33 -12.22 -7.43
CA THR A 115 3.28 -13.01 -6.19
C THR A 115 2.64 -12.22 -5.05
N VAL A 116 2.94 -10.92 -4.91
CA VAL A 116 2.30 -10.06 -3.89
C VAL A 116 0.79 -9.99 -4.10
N PHE A 117 0.31 -9.85 -5.34
CA PHE A 117 -1.12 -9.86 -5.63
C PHE A 117 -1.76 -11.22 -5.33
N ASP A 118 -1.08 -12.32 -5.67
CA ASP A 118 -1.55 -13.67 -5.37
C ASP A 118 -1.63 -13.93 -3.85
N VAL A 119 -0.62 -13.50 -3.09
CA VAL A 119 -0.61 -13.56 -1.62
C VAL A 119 -1.77 -12.73 -1.07
N CYS A 120 -1.93 -11.47 -1.49
CA CYS A 120 -3.04 -10.63 -1.07
C CYS A 120 -4.41 -11.29 -1.34
N ALA A 121 -4.57 -11.91 -2.52
CA ALA A 121 -5.80 -12.63 -2.87
C ALA A 121 -6.04 -13.86 -1.98
N GLN A 122 -5.00 -14.66 -1.71
CA GLN A 122 -5.08 -15.83 -0.82
C GLN A 122 -5.52 -15.45 0.60
N PHE A 123 -4.97 -14.36 1.14
CA PHE A 123 -5.36 -13.82 2.46
C PHE A 123 -6.67 -13.02 2.45
N ARG A 124 -7.29 -12.87 1.27
CA ARG A 124 -8.52 -12.10 1.04
C ARG A 124 -8.40 -10.64 1.47
N CYS A 125 -7.24 -10.03 1.23
CA CYS A 125 -7.08 -8.58 1.35
C CYS A 125 -8.09 -7.88 0.43
N ARG A 126 -8.61 -6.73 0.86
CA ARG A 126 -9.53 -5.93 0.05
C ARG A 126 -8.94 -4.56 -0.19
N ALA A 127 -8.77 -4.22 -1.46
CA ALA A 127 -8.32 -2.90 -1.87
C ALA A 127 -9.53 -1.98 -2.12
N PHE A 128 -9.39 -0.74 -1.70
CA PHE A 128 -10.36 0.34 -1.85
C PHE A 128 -9.65 1.55 -2.42
N ALA A 129 -10.37 2.34 -3.19
CA ALA A 129 -9.88 3.62 -3.67
C ALA A 129 -11.02 4.62 -3.72
N SER A 130 -10.71 5.85 -3.32
CA SER A 130 -11.54 7.02 -3.54
C SER A 130 -10.77 8.02 -4.37
N ILE A 131 -11.44 8.60 -5.35
CA ILE A 131 -10.85 9.55 -6.30
C ILE A 131 -11.67 10.83 -6.24
N VAL A 132 -11.00 11.96 -6.15
CA VAL A 132 -11.62 13.29 -6.15
C VAL A 132 -10.86 14.24 -7.06
N GLU A 133 -11.58 15.26 -7.54
CA GLU A 133 -10.97 16.42 -8.21
C GLU A 133 -10.02 17.15 -7.25
N THR A 134 -8.94 17.73 -7.78
CA THR A 134 -7.91 18.43 -6.98
C THR A 134 -8.42 19.70 -6.28
N ASP A 135 -9.58 20.22 -6.68
CA ASP A 135 -10.26 21.37 -6.09
C ASP A 135 -11.52 20.98 -5.29
N ALA A 136 -11.72 19.68 -5.05
CA ALA A 136 -12.85 19.15 -4.32
C ALA A 136 -12.92 19.77 -2.91
N GLN A 137 -14.03 20.47 -2.66
CA GLN A 137 -14.27 21.09 -1.36
C GLN A 137 -14.44 20.02 -0.25
N PRO A 138 -13.87 20.21 0.95
CA PRO A 138 -14.06 19.32 2.10
C PRO A 138 -15.53 19.15 2.53
N THR A 139 -15.82 18.14 3.35
CA THR A 139 -17.15 17.95 3.94
C THR A 139 -17.43 19.03 4.98
N ALA A 140 -18.08 20.11 4.56
CA ALA A 140 -18.51 21.28 5.34
C ALA A 140 -17.38 22.07 6.06
N GLY A 141 -17.20 23.34 5.67
CA GLY A 141 -16.22 24.24 6.30
C GLY A 141 -14.79 23.69 6.25
N ARG A 142 -14.12 23.59 7.41
CA ARG A 142 -12.78 23.01 7.57
C ARG A 142 -12.80 21.50 7.86
N GLY A 143 -13.86 20.79 7.47
CA GLY A 143 -14.03 19.36 7.77
C GLY A 143 -13.06 18.45 7.01
N LEU A 144 -13.30 17.15 7.12
CA LEU A 144 -12.54 16.10 6.45
C LEU A 144 -12.61 16.23 4.93
N ARG A 145 -11.55 15.86 4.21
CA ARG A 145 -11.57 15.84 2.74
C ARG A 145 -12.59 14.79 2.24
N LYS A 146 -13.18 15.04 1.05
CA LYS A 146 -14.26 14.20 0.50
C LYS A 146 -13.81 12.77 0.20
N ASP A 147 -12.59 12.60 -0.27
CA ASP A 147 -12.01 11.29 -0.54
C ASP A 147 -11.92 10.42 0.71
N TYR A 148 -11.52 10.99 1.85
CA TYR A 148 -11.59 10.30 3.14
C TYR A 148 -13.01 9.92 3.53
N ALA A 149 -13.96 10.85 3.39
CA ALA A 149 -15.37 10.59 3.72
C ALA A 149 -15.96 9.45 2.88
N TYR A 150 -15.65 9.40 1.58
CA TYR A 150 -16.05 8.30 0.68
C TYR A 150 -15.30 7.00 0.99
N LEU A 151 -14.01 7.06 1.33
CA LEU A 151 -13.27 5.87 1.70
C LEU A 151 -13.82 5.25 3.01
N PHE A 152 -14.10 6.07 4.02
CA PHE A 152 -14.73 5.61 5.26
C PHE A 152 -16.14 5.08 5.05
N GLU A 153 -16.90 5.62 4.09
CA GLU A 153 -18.17 5.01 3.67
C GLU A 153 -17.98 3.59 3.15
N ARG A 154 -17.00 3.39 2.25
CA ARG A 154 -16.72 2.07 1.68
C ARG A 154 -16.24 1.09 2.73
N PHE A 155 -15.38 1.51 3.66
CA PHE A 155 -14.98 0.67 4.79
C PHE A 155 -16.14 0.32 5.71
N PHE A 156 -17.02 1.27 6.00
CA PHE A 156 -18.19 1.03 6.85
C PHE A 156 -19.07 -0.09 6.27
N TYR A 157 -19.49 0.04 5.02
CA TYR A 157 -20.33 -0.97 4.38
C TYR A 157 -19.60 -2.30 4.21
N PHE A 158 -18.30 -2.28 3.92
CA PHE A 158 -17.50 -3.49 3.90
C PHE A 158 -17.52 -4.23 5.25
N LEU A 159 -17.33 -3.53 6.36
CA LEU A 159 -17.35 -4.14 7.70
C LEU A 159 -18.74 -4.64 8.07
N GLU A 160 -19.78 -3.85 7.76
CA GLU A 160 -21.18 -4.19 7.98
C GLU A 160 -21.61 -5.45 7.21
N ASP A 161 -21.20 -5.57 5.95
CA ASP A 161 -21.54 -6.68 5.07
C ASP A 161 -20.85 -8.00 5.45
N ASN A 162 -19.71 -7.96 6.15
CA ASN A 162 -19.02 -9.18 6.59
C ASN A 162 -19.71 -9.79 7.81
N THR A 163 -19.73 -9.08 8.95
CA THR A 163 -20.41 -9.53 10.17
C THR A 163 -20.84 -8.36 11.07
N ALA A 164 -21.86 -8.61 11.90
CA ALA A 164 -22.43 -7.61 12.80
C ALA A 164 -21.50 -7.14 13.93
N ASP A 165 -20.28 -7.67 14.08
CA ASP A 165 -19.34 -7.33 15.16
C ASP A 165 -17.94 -6.95 14.66
N GLU A 166 -17.75 -6.83 13.35
CA GLU A 166 -16.46 -6.42 12.80
C GLU A 166 -16.22 -4.91 13.00
N GLN A 167 -14.97 -4.60 13.34
CA GLN A 167 -14.48 -3.26 13.59
C GLN A 167 -13.22 -3.00 12.76
N GLY A 168 -13.01 -1.76 12.35
CA GLY A 168 -11.86 -1.29 11.59
C GLY A 168 -10.97 -0.38 12.42
N ILE A 169 -9.67 -0.67 12.45
CA ILE A 169 -8.63 0.20 12.98
C ILE A 169 -7.97 0.90 11.80
N VAL A 170 -8.03 2.23 11.77
CA VAL A 170 -7.40 3.03 10.72
C VAL A 170 -5.90 3.11 10.95
N VAL A 171 -5.11 2.86 9.91
CA VAL A 171 -3.64 2.91 9.95
C VAL A 171 -3.13 3.79 8.82
N PHE A 172 -2.39 4.83 9.17
CA PHE A 172 -1.70 5.73 8.23
C PHE A 172 -0.19 5.52 8.29
N ASP A 173 0.48 5.79 7.18
CA ASP A 173 1.91 6.06 7.19
C ASP A 173 2.19 7.35 7.99
N GLU A 174 3.40 7.46 8.55
CA GLU A 174 3.75 8.62 9.35
C GLU A 174 3.79 9.89 8.48
N LEU A 175 2.93 10.85 8.83
CA LEU A 175 2.95 12.19 8.27
C LEU A 175 3.79 13.12 9.17
N GLU A 176 4.19 14.25 8.61
CA GLU A 176 4.72 15.36 9.40
C GLU A 176 3.76 15.68 10.55
N LYS A 177 4.27 15.82 11.78
CA LYS A 177 3.46 15.96 13.02
C LYS A 177 2.32 16.99 12.90
N SER A 178 2.57 18.11 12.24
CA SER A 178 1.57 19.16 11.97
C SER A 178 0.39 18.66 11.12
N LYS A 179 0.66 17.84 10.10
CA LYS A 179 -0.34 17.21 9.22
C LYS A 179 -1.09 16.09 9.94
N SER A 180 -0.40 15.28 10.76
CA SER A 180 -1.05 14.23 11.56
C SER A 180 -2.07 14.83 12.53
N HIS A 181 -1.71 15.91 13.24
CA HIS A 181 -2.65 16.61 14.13
C HIS A 181 -3.84 17.19 13.39
N LEU A 182 -3.62 17.82 12.23
CA LEU A 182 -4.71 18.36 11.41
C LEU A 182 -5.66 17.25 10.95
N LEU A 183 -5.13 16.09 10.53
CA LEU A 183 -5.94 14.96 10.10
C LEU A 183 -6.75 14.37 11.26
N ILE A 184 -6.15 14.20 12.44
CA ILE A 184 -6.86 13.78 13.65
C ILE A 184 -8.01 14.74 13.96
N ASP A 185 -7.76 16.04 13.97
CA ASP A 185 -8.81 17.05 14.23
C ASP A 185 -9.93 17.03 13.18
N GLN A 186 -9.61 16.71 11.93
CA GLN A 186 -10.59 16.57 10.85
C GLN A 186 -11.41 15.28 11.00
N MET A 187 -10.77 14.16 11.33
CA MET A 187 -11.41 12.87 11.58
C MET A 187 -12.33 12.96 12.79
N HIS A 188 -11.87 13.53 13.90
CA HIS A 188 -12.65 13.75 15.10
C HIS A 188 -13.93 14.53 14.79
N ARG A 189 -13.82 15.69 14.14
CA ARG A 189 -15.00 16.49 13.74
C ARG A 189 -15.94 15.72 12.82
N TYR A 190 -15.40 14.96 11.87
CA TYR A 190 -16.21 14.15 10.99
C TYR A 190 -16.97 13.06 11.76
N PHE A 191 -16.29 12.25 12.56
CA PHE A 191 -16.88 11.11 13.28
C PHE A 191 -17.79 11.53 14.43
N GLU A 192 -17.51 12.64 15.12
CA GLU A 192 -18.32 13.08 16.27
C GLU A 192 -19.42 14.08 15.89
N GLU A 193 -19.13 15.05 15.04
CA GLU A 193 -20.06 16.18 14.82
C GLU A 193 -21.08 15.88 13.72
N THR A 194 -20.76 15.00 12.77
CA THR A 194 -21.68 14.67 11.67
C THR A 194 -22.55 13.45 11.98
N ALA A 195 -23.82 13.44 11.55
CA ALA A 195 -24.70 12.30 11.75
C ALA A 195 -24.20 11.04 11.02
N VAL A 196 -23.69 11.21 9.79
CA VAL A 196 -23.12 10.11 8.99
C VAL A 196 -21.82 9.57 9.58
N GLY A 197 -20.95 10.45 10.10
CA GLY A 197 -19.72 10.05 10.76
C GLY A 197 -19.99 9.29 12.05
N ARG A 198 -20.92 9.76 12.90
CA ARG A 198 -21.30 9.03 14.13
C ARG A 198 -21.83 7.64 13.84
N HIS A 199 -22.62 7.49 12.79
CA HIS A 199 -23.07 6.18 12.35
C HIS A 199 -21.89 5.29 11.92
N ARG A 200 -20.95 5.84 11.14
CA ARG A 200 -19.75 5.11 10.67
C ARG A 200 -18.78 4.76 11.81
N ALA A 201 -18.72 5.58 12.87
CA ALA A 201 -17.94 5.32 14.08
C ALA A 201 -18.41 4.07 14.85
N SER A 202 -19.60 3.53 14.55
CA SER A 202 -20.04 2.25 15.12
C SER A 202 -19.26 1.03 14.60
N ARG A 203 -18.49 1.21 13.51
CA ARG A 203 -17.65 0.18 12.88
C ARG A 203 -16.19 0.59 12.73
N ILE A 204 -15.92 1.88 12.58
CA ILE A 204 -14.57 2.40 12.33
C ILE A 204 -14.12 3.13 13.59
N ILE A 205 -12.99 2.71 14.15
CA ILE A 205 -12.39 3.37 15.29
C ILE A 205 -11.83 4.72 14.82
N PRO A 206 -12.31 5.85 15.38
CA PRO A 206 -11.99 7.18 14.87
C PRO A 206 -10.54 7.60 15.16
N GLU A 207 -9.85 6.93 16.10
CA GLU A 207 -8.46 7.23 16.44
C GLU A 207 -7.49 6.36 15.63
N PRO A 208 -6.77 6.94 14.66
CA PRO A 208 -5.88 6.19 13.81
C PRO A 208 -4.54 5.90 14.47
N PHE A 209 -3.88 4.83 14.01
CA PHE A 209 -2.46 4.62 14.24
C PHE A 209 -1.63 5.26 13.13
N PHE A 210 -0.57 5.96 13.51
CA PHE A 210 0.46 6.44 12.58
C PHE A 210 1.69 5.56 12.76
N VAL A 211 2.14 4.93 11.67
CA VAL A 211 3.20 3.93 11.71
C VAL A 211 4.38 4.44 10.88
N HIS A 212 5.58 4.37 11.43
CA HIS A 212 6.80 4.66 10.67
C HIS A 212 6.96 3.68 9.51
N SER A 213 7.32 4.17 8.33
CA SER A 213 7.48 3.35 7.12
C SER A 213 8.52 2.22 7.27
N ASP A 214 9.45 2.32 8.23
CA ASP A 214 10.39 1.24 8.59
C ASP A 214 9.72 0.00 9.20
N LEU A 215 8.45 0.11 9.62
CA LEU A 215 7.64 -0.96 10.19
C LEU A 215 6.62 -1.56 9.19
N THR A 216 6.58 -1.04 7.96
CA THR A 216 5.71 -1.56 6.89
C THR A 216 6.52 -2.42 5.91
N THR A 217 5.91 -3.43 5.32
CA THR A 217 6.59 -4.38 4.43
C THR A 217 6.93 -3.82 3.04
N GLY A 218 6.77 -2.52 2.81
CA GLY A 218 6.79 -1.88 1.48
C GLY A 218 5.53 -2.13 0.67
#